data_AF-A0A6F8T1P0-F1
#
_entry.id   AF-A0A6F8T1P0-F1
#
_cell.length_a   1.000
_cell.length_b   1.000
_cell.length_c   1.000
_cell.angle_alpha   90.00
_cell.angle_beta   90.00
_cell.angle_gamma   90.00
#
_symmetry.space_group_name_H-M   'P 1'
#
loop_
_entity.id
_entity.type
_entity.pdbx_description
1 polymer ?
#
loop_
_entity_poly.entity_id
_entity_poly.type
_entity_poly.pdbx_seq_one_letter_code
_entity_poly.pdbx_strand_id
1 'polypeptide(L)'
;MLEKFDQSLENLIYIHKNTNERQARSLLLAKVEQVEALGKQNLVDKQKLWLLRDSSVAGLITFESIVYDHALDQWLIQNPVRYMNSVNKGWVINSKAFASPAFDEIVKQSGGRQEITSENEVALIERLVIQILKTKNCSMADHISPLVQKNTHLGAKNPHVEARKDFSLPDYLVNILICPLTKEDIETAGLQGALPLMTHPVVLKDDGKTYERDVLVARYKELGIDLEEGAHYYNNFVLRSIIRSIPTLETSPTEYSEIFKKIDEDELMDAITHDNFEEAVISPSGFSFSKKAITEYIDAKKTGLMEPVVSDPMSPDVAIGKMDLIPNENLELFVRLWPEFYNSIDSKVELK
;
A
#
# COMPACT_ATOMS: atom_id res chain seq x y z
N MET A 1 -25.96 -4.95 -9.47
CA MET A 1 -24.72 -5.61 -9.93
C MET A 1 -23.83 -4.52 -10.49
N LEU A 2 -23.12 -3.81 -9.61
CA LEU A 2 -22.01 -2.97 -10.04
C LEU A 2 -20.86 -3.92 -10.37
N GLU A 3 -20.25 -3.71 -11.55
CA GLU A 3 -19.01 -4.38 -11.91
C GLU A 3 -18.03 -4.20 -10.75
N LYS A 4 -17.48 -5.30 -10.24
CA LYS A 4 -16.43 -5.26 -9.23
C LYS A 4 -15.34 -4.37 -9.79
N PHE A 5 -15.17 -3.20 -9.18
CA PHE A 5 -14.03 -2.35 -9.46
C PHE A 5 -12.82 -3.09 -8.90
N ASP A 6 -12.21 -3.97 -9.69
CA ASP A 6 -10.91 -4.55 -9.40
C ASP A 6 -9.89 -3.41 -9.48
N GLN A 7 -9.64 -2.75 -8.35
CA GLN A 7 -8.34 -2.14 -8.16
C GLN A 7 -7.45 -3.23 -7.61
N SER A 8 -6.94 -4.06 -8.52
CA SER A 8 -5.98 -5.08 -8.15
C SER A 8 -4.77 -4.40 -7.50
N LEU A 9 -4.25 -5.03 -6.44
CA LEU A 9 -2.96 -4.74 -5.82
C LEU A 9 -1.78 -4.71 -6.81
N GLU A 10 -1.99 -5.11 -8.08
CA GLU A 10 -1.05 -4.98 -9.20
C GLU A 10 -0.62 -3.53 -9.47
N ASN A 11 -1.31 -2.54 -8.91
CA ASN A 11 -1.08 -1.11 -9.21
C ASN A 11 -0.04 -0.41 -8.31
N LEU A 12 0.42 -1.05 -7.23
CA LEU A 12 1.31 -0.44 -6.24
C LEU A 12 2.75 -0.96 -6.37
N ILE A 13 2.91 -2.27 -6.50
CA ILE A 13 4.18 -2.93 -6.84
C ILE A 13 4.05 -3.44 -8.26
N TYR A 14 4.37 -2.58 -9.22
CA TYR A 14 4.32 -2.94 -10.62
C TYR A 14 5.55 -3.76 -11.02
N ILE A 15 5.31 -4.93 -11.57
CA ILE A 15 6.32 -5.72 -12.28
C ILE A 15 6.20 -5.39 -13.76
N HIS A 16 7.26 -4.87 -14.35
CA HIS A 16 7.37 -4.62 -15.78
C HIS A 16 7.40 -5.95 -16.55
N LYS A 17 6.21 -6.48 -16.84
CA LYS A 17 6.04 -7.71 -17.63
C LYS A 17 6.56 -7.51 -19.05
N ASN A 18 7.22 -8.53 -19.61
CA ASN A 18 7.83 -8.51 -20.95
C ASN A 18 8.90 -7.42 -21.20
N THR A 19 9.42 -6.79 -20.15
CA THR A 19 10.48 -5.78 -20.25
C THR A 19 11.85 -6.44 -20.16
N ASN A 20 12.69 -6.22 -21.17
CA ASN A 20 14.09 -6.69 -21.17
C ASN A 20 15.04 -5.70 -20.49
N GLU A 21 16.29 -6.13 -20.28
CA GLU A 21 17.33 -5.33 -19.61
C GLU A 21 17.56 -3.96 -20.27
N ARG A 22 17.53 -3.88 -21.60
CA ARG A 22 17.73 -2.62 -22.32
C ARG A 22 16.58 -1.64 -22.08
N GLN A 23 15.35 -2.14 -22.15
CA GLN A 23 14.15 -1.34 -21.89
C GLN A 23 14.10 -0.87 -20.43
N ALA A 24 14.44 -1.75 -19.47
CA ALA A 24 14.53 -1.40 -18.06
C ALA A 24 15.55 -0.28 -17.80
N ARG A 25 16.73 -0.36 -18.43
CA ARG A 25 17.74 0.71 -18.36
C ARG A 25 17.23 2.02 -18.95
N SER A 26 16.52 1.98 -20.08
CA SER A 26 15.90 3.18 -20.66
C SER A 26 14.90 3.83 -19.70
N LEU A 27 14.09 3.03 -18.98
CA LEU A 27 13.16 3.55 -17.97
C LEU A 27 13.88 4.20 -16.79
N LEU A 28 14.96 3.57 -16.29
CA LEU A 28 15.79 4.14 -15.22
C LEU A 28 16.42 5.48 -15.62
N LEU A 29 17.01 5.54 -16.82
CA LEU A 29 17.63 6.77 -17.33
C LEU A 29 16.60 7.88 -17.58
N ALA A 30 15.44 7.55 -18.13
CA ALA A 30 14.36 8.52 -18.30
C ALA A 30 13.90 9.09 -16.95
N LYS A 31 13.84 8.28 -15.89
CA LYS A 31 13.51 8.77 -14.54
C LYS A 31 14.62 9.64 -13.96
N VAL A 32 15.89 9.31 -14.22
CA VAL A 32 17.02 10.18 -13.86
C VAL A 32 16.87 11.56 -14.48
N GLU A 33 16.59 11.65 -15.78
CA GLU A 33 16.41 12.93 -16.47
C GLU A 33 15.30 13.77 -15.81
N GLN A 34 14.17 13.15 -15.44
CA GLN A 34 13.08 13.81 -14.73
C GLN A 34 13.50 14.33 -13.36
N VAL A 35 14.21 13.50 -12.59
CA VAL A 35 14.67 13.82 -11.24
C VAL A 35 15.71 14.94 -11.26
N GLU A 36 16.65 14.90 -12.20
CA GLU A 36 17.65 15.96 -12.37
C GLU A 36 17.04 17.29 -12.82
N ALA A 37 15.97 17.25 -13.64
CA ALA A 37 15.23 18.45 -14.05
C ALA A 37 14.54 19.18 -12.87
N LEU A 38 14.23 18.46 -11.79
CA LEU A 38 13.69 19.04 -10.54
C LEU A 38 14.79 19.64 -9.64
N GLY A 39 16.07 19.47 -9.99
CA GLY A 39 17.22 20.08 -9.33
C GLY A 39 18.11 19.07 -8.61
N LYS A 40 19.31 18.84 -9.14
CA LYS A 40 20.35 17.95 -8.58
C LYS A 40 20.72 18.21 -7.11
N GLN A 41 20.55 19.46 -6.66
CA GLN A 41 20.94 19.91 -5.33
C GLN A 41 20.12 19.25 -4.20
N ASN A 42 18.96 18.69 -4.54
CA ASN A 42 18.04 18.04 -3.61
C ASN A 42 18.25 16.52 -3.54
N LEU A 43 19.19 15.96 -4.31
CA LEU A 43 19.43 14.51 -4.34
C LEU A 43 20.18 14.07 -3.09
N VAL A 44 19.70 13.02 -2.45
CA VAL A 44 20.37 12.40 -1.31
C VAL A 44 21.52 11.53 -1.81
N ASP A 45 22.66 11.50 -1.11
CA ASP A 45 23.74 10.58 -1.46
C ASP A 45 23.27 9.13 -1.38
N LYS A 46 23.63 8.35 -2.41
CA LYS A 46 23.16 6.98 -2.62
C LYS A 46 21.65 6.85 -2.82
N GLN A 47 20.94 7.92 -3.19
CA GLN A 47 19.54 7.81 -3.64
C GLN A 47 19.47 6.79 -4.78
N LYS A 48 18.48 5.91 -4.71
CA LYS A 48 18.38 4.74 -5.58
C LYS A 48 17.02 4.67 -6.24
N LEU A 49 17.00 4.91 -7.55
CA LEU A 49 15.83 4.65 -8.39
C LEU A 49 15.83 3.17 -8.80
N TRP A 50 14.67 2.53 -8.75
CA TRP A 50 14.59 1.09 -8.95
C TRP A 50 13.28 0.64 -9.60
N LEU A 51 13.29 -0.55 -10.20
CA LEU A 51 12.10 -1.19 -10.75
C LEU A 51 12.18 -2.71 -10.64
N LEU A 52 11.02 -3.36 -10.70
CA LEU A 52 10.90 -4.81 -10.84
C LEU A 52 10.46 -5.17 -12.25
N ARG A 53 11.00 -6.25 -12.80
CA ARG A 53 10.59 -6.80 -14.09
C ARG A 53 10.64 -8.32 -14.08
N ASP A 54 9.96 -8.93 -15.04
CA ASP A 54 10.13 -10.36 -15.28
C ASP A 54 11.59 -10.65 -15.61
N SER A 55 12.11 -11.73 -15.01
CA SER A 55 13.43 -12.21 -15.37
C SER A 55 13.39 -12.92 -16.72
N SER A 56 14.52 -12.88 -17.43
CA SER A 56 14.74 -13.74 -18.60
C SER A 56 14.71 -15.23 -18.24
N VAL A 57 14.87 -15.56 -16.95
CA VAL A 57 14.59 -16.88 -16.41
C VAL A 57 13.16 -16.92 -15.93
N ALA A 58 12.32 -17.70 -16.61
CA ALA A 58 10.89 -17.80 -16.31
C ALA A 58 10.64 -17.98 -14.81
N GLY A 59 9.72 -17.19 -14.24
CA GLY A 59 9.27 -17.16 -12.84
C GLY A 59 10.30 -16.77 -11.77
N LEU A 60 11.39 -16.09 -12.17
CA LEU A 60 12.18 -15.24 -11.27
C LEU A 60 11.81 -13.78 -11.53
N ILE A 61 11.97 -12.93 -10.52
CA ILE A 61 11.81 -11.47 -10.64
C ILE A 61 13.18 -10.80 -10.65
N THR A 62 13.38 -9.82 -11.52
CA THR A 62 14.63 -9.06 -11.58
C THR A 62 14.43 -7.66 -11.01
N PHE A 63 15.25 -7.31 -10.04
CA PHE A 63 15.43 -5.97 -9.52
C PHE A 63 16.50 -5.25 -10.30
N GLU A 64 16.14 -4.11 -10.87
CA GLU A 64 17.00 -3.21 -11.62
C GLU A 64 17.11 -1.89 -10.84
N SER A 65 18.29 -1.27 -10.81
CA SER A 65 18.45 0.01 -10.11
C SER A 65 19.57 0.88 -10.66
N ILE A 66 19.46 2.18 -10.39
CA ILE A 66 20.47 3.20 -10.67
C ILE A 66 20.64 4.06 -9.41
N VAL A 67 21.88 4.38 -9.06
CA VAL A 67 22.23 5.04 -7.78
C VAL A 67 22.96 6.33 -8.04
N TYR A 68 22.57 7.41 -7.38
CA TYR A 68 23.30 8.66 -7.42
C TYR A 68 24.50 8.60 -6.46
N ASP A 69 25.68 8.94 -6.97
CA ASP A 69 26.92 9.00 -6.19
C ASP A 69 27.39 10.46 -6.13
N HIS A 70 27.28 11.09 -4.96
CA HIS A 70 27.70 12.50 -4.78
C HIS A 70 29.20 12.69 -4.98
N ALA A 71 30.03 11.71 -4.60
CA ALA A 71 31.48 11.84 -4.72
C ALA A 71 31.92 11.90 -6.19
N LEU A 72 31.13 11.31 -7.09
CA LEU A 72 31.38 11.28 -8.52
C LEU A 72 30.43 12.17 -9.32
N ASP A 73 29.48 12.84 -8.66
CA ASP A 73 28.36 13.60 -9.25
C ASP A 73 27.72 12.89 -10.46
N GLN A 74 27.43 11.60 -10.31
CA GLN A 74 26.89 10.81 -11.41
C GLN A 74 25.96 9.69 -10.94
N TRP A 75 25.07 9.29 -11.85
CA TRP A 75 24.22 8.12 -11.69
C TRP A 75 24.93 6.86 -12.19
N LEU A 76 24.98 5.84 -11.33
CA LEU A 76 25.64 4.56 -11.57
C LEU A 76 24.62 3.44 -11.69
N ILE A 77 24.48 2.87 -12.89
CA ILE A 77 23.64 1.69 -13.13
C ILE A 77 24.22 0.51 -12.35
N GLN A 78 23.37 -0.12 -11.54
CA GLN A 78 23.75 -1.28 -10.74
C GLN A 78 23.56 -2.58 -11.53
N ASN A 79 24.27 -3.62 -11.12
CA ASN A 79 24.07 -4.94 -11.70
C ASN A 79 22.68 -5.48 -11.32
N PRO A 80 21.93 -6.07 -12.29
CA PRO A 80 20.62 -6.65 -12.01
C PRO A 80 20.70 -7.75 -10.96
N VAL A 81 19.74 -7.77 -10.04
CA VAL A 81 19.62 -8.81 -9.00
C VAL A 81 18.39 -9.65 -9.28
N ARG A 82 18.54 -10.96 -9.41
CA ARG A 82 17.42 -11.88 -9.63
C ARG A 82 17.00 -12.53 -8.32
N TYR A 83 15.70 -12.49 -8.05
CA TYR A 83 15.06 -13.10 -6.90
C TYR A 83 14.24 -14.31 -7.34
N MET A 84 14.38 -15.38 -6.57
CA MET A 84 13.66 -16.62 -6.74
C MET A 84 12.86 -16.89 -5.48
N ASN A 85 11.57 -17.18 -5.62
CA ASN A 85 10.77 -17.64 -4.49
C ASN A 85 11.06 -19.13 -4.23
N SER A 86 11.36 -19.45 -2.98
CA SER A 86 11.75 -20.79 -2.54
C SER A 86 10.79 -21.32 -1.49
N VAL A 87 10.61 -22.65 -1.47
CA VAL A 87 9.63 -23.30 -0.61
C VAL A 87 9.92 -23.07 0.87
N ASN A 88 11.20 -23.14 1.28
CA ASN A 88 11.57 -23.12 2.69
C ASN A 88 12.07 -21.76 3.18
N LYS A 89 12.54 -20.89 2.28
CA LYS A 89 13.20 -19.62 2.65
C LYS A 89 12.53 -18.38 2.05
N GLY A 90 11.42 -18.53 1.34
CA GLY A 90 10.78 -17.43 0.61
C GLY A 90 11.71 -16.86 -0.45
N TRP A 91 11.78 -15.54 -0.57
CA TRP A 91 12.59 -14.87 -1.58
C TRP A 91 14.10 -14.93 -1.29
N VAL A 92 14.82 -15.54 -2.22
CA VAL A 92 16.29 -15.65 -2.18
C VAL A 92 16.90 -15.09 -3.44
N ILE A 93 18.13 -14.56 -3.33
CA ILE A 93 18.87 -14.05 -4.49
C ILE A 93 19.46 -15.24 -5.27
N ASN A 94 19.15 -15.31 -6.57
CA ASN A 94 19.76 -16.25 -7.50
C ASN A 94 20.08 -15.59 -8.85
N SER A 95 21.14 -14.78 -8.86
CA SER A 95 21.66 -14.15 -10.09
C SER A 95 22.59 -15.05 -10.92
N LYS A 96 22.69 -16.35 -10.65
CA LYS A 96 23.56 -17.30 -11.38
C LYS A 96 22.96 -17.66 -12.75
N ALA A 97 23.82 -18.06 -13.70
CA ALA A 97 23.36 -18.48 -15.02
C ALA A 97 22.34 -19.63 -14.89
N PHE A 98 21.24 -19.57 -15.65
CA PHE A 98 20.19 -20.59 -15.58
C PHE A 98 20.75 -21.97 -15.91
N ALA A 99 20.32 -23.00 -15.16
CA ALA A 99 20.79 -24.38 -15.28
C ALA A 99 22.31 -24.56 -15.13
N SER A 100 23.00 -23.61 -14.48
CA SER A 100 24.38 -23.81 -14.05
C SER A 100 24.42 -24.57 -12.72
N PRO A 101 25.52 -25.32 -12.42
CA PRO A 101 25.64 -26.02 -11.14
C PRO A 101 25.47 -25.09 -9.92
N ALA A 102 25.92 -23.84 -10.02
CA ALA A 102 25.75 -22.85 -8.97
C ALA A 102 24.31 -22.37 -8.81
N PHE A 103 23.52 -22.33 -9.90
CA PHE A 103 22.10 -22.02 -9.85
C PHE A 103 21.33 -23.15 -9.16
N ASP A 104 21.58 -24.39 -9.57
CA ASP A 104 20.89 -25.57 -9.06
C ASP A 104 21.20 -25.83 -7.58
N GLU A 105 22.43 -25.54 -7.15
CA GLU A 105 22.82 -25.64 -5.75
C GLU A 105 22.01 -24.66 -4.87
N ILE A 106 21.78 -23.43 -5.33
CA ILE A 106 20.94 -22.45 -4.61
C ILE A 106 19.47 -22.93 -4.55
N VAL A 107 18.95 -23.49 -5.65
CA VAL A 107 17.60 -24.07 -5.69
C VAL A 107 17.48 -25.19 -4.65
N LYS A 108 18.44 -26.12 -4.62
CA LYS A 108 18.44 -27.23 -3.67
C LYS A 108 18.56 -26.77 -2.22
N GLN A 109 19.49 -25.87 -1.92
CA GLN A 109 19.72 -25.34 -0.57
C GLN A 109 18.57 -24.49 -0.01
N SER A 110 17.71 -23.99 -0.88
CA SER A 110 16.53 -23.20 -0.51
C SER A 110 15.24 -24.04 -0.44
N GLY A 111 15.33 -25.35 -0.65
CA GLY A 111 14.20 -26.27 -0.55
C GLY A 111 13.41 -26.44 -1.85
N GLY A 112 13.97 -26.01 -2.97
CA GLY A 112 13.30 -26.00 -4.27
C GLY A 112 12.65 -24.66 -4.56
N ARG A 113 12.20 -24.53 -5.81
CA ARG A 113 11.56 -23.33 -6.33
C ARG A 113 10.04 -23.44 -6.15
N GLN A 114 9.43 -22.36 -5.65
CA GLN A 114 7.98 -22.22 -5.60
C GLN A 114 7.51 -21.34 -6.76
N GLU A 115 6.47 -21.80 -7.47
CA GLU A 115 5.87 -21.02 -8.54
C GLU A 115 5.01 -19.87 -8.01
N ILE A 116 5.04 -18.77 -8.75
CA ILE A 116 4.17 -17.62 -8.53
C ILE A 116 2.90 -17.90 -9.33
N THR A 117 1.78 -18.02 -8.64
CA THR A 117 0.45 -18.28 -9.19
C THR A 117 -0.42 -17.05 -8.96
N SER A 118 -1.48 -16.86 -9.74
CA SER A 118 -2.39 -15.73 -9.56
C SER A 118 -2.97 -15.62 -8.15
N GLU A 119 -3.14 -16.74 -7.44
CA GLU A 119 -3.70 -16.78 -6.09
C GLU A 119 -2.73 -16.28 -5.01
N ASN A 120 -1.42 -16.34 -5.25
CA ASN A 120 -0.40 -15.94 -4.26
C ASN A 120 0.56 -14.83 -4.76
N GLU A 121 0.40 -14.38 -6.01
CA GLU A 121 1.27 -13.40 -6.67
C GLU A 121 1.38 -12.13 -5.84
N VAL A 122 0.26 -11.56 -5.41
CA VAL A 122 0.23 -10.31 -4.64
C VAL A 122 1.04 -10.43 -3.35
N ALA A 123 0.72 -11.39 -2.48
CA ALA A 123 1.38 -11.55 -1.19
C ALA A 123 2.87 -11.90 -1.32
N LEU A 124 3.25 -12.68 -2.34
CA LEU A 124 4.65 -12.97 -2.61
C LEU A 124 5.39 -11.71 -3.08
N ILE A 125 4.82 -10.94 -4.01
CA ILE A 125 5.47 -9.76 -4.55
C ILE A 125 5.59 -8.64 -3.50
N GLU A 126 4.60 -8.48 -2.61
CA GLU A 126 4.71 -7.64 -1.42
C GLU A 126 5.93 -8.03 -0.58
N ARG A 127 6.07 -9.32 -0.22
CA ARG A 127 7.22 -9.82 0.55
C ARG A 127 8.57 -9.55 -0.12
N LEU A 128 8.62 -9.64 -1.45
CA LEU A 128 9.83 -9.32 -2.21
C LEU A 128 10.20 -7.84 -2.06
N VAL A 129 9.24 -6.94 -2.19
CA VAL A 129 9.49 -5.50 -2.05
C VAL A 129 9.95 -5.16 -0.64
N ILE A 130 9.35 -5.76 0.39
CA ILE A 130 9.82 -5.59 1.78
C ILE A 130 11.30 -5.94 1.90
N GLN A 131 11.69 -7.11 1.39
CA GLN A 131 13.07 -7.55 1.42
C GLN A 131 13.98 -6.55 0.68
N ILE A 132 13.53 -6.00 -0.45
CA ILE A 132 14.30 -5.03 -1.22
C ILE A 132 14.46 -3.72 -0.45
N LEU A 133 13.38 -3.15 0.08
CA LEU A 133 13.42 -1.89 0.84
C LEU A 133 14.40 -2.01 2.03
N LYS A 134 14.35 -3.13 2.76
CA LYS A 134 15.25 -3.41 3.89
C LYS A 134 16.70 -3.62 3.47
N THR A 135 16.95 -4.41 2.43
CA THR A 135 18.32 -4.90 2.13
C THR A 135 19.04 -4.07 1.08
N LYS A 136 18.33 -3.24 0.31
CA LYS A 136 18.89 -2.46 -0.80
C LYS A 136 18.94 -0.97 -0.53
N ASN A 137 18.53 -0.48 0.65
CA ASN A 137 18.48 0.95 0.95
C ASN A 137 17.73 1.72 -0.16
N CYS A 138 16.50 1.27 -0.43
CA CYS A 138 15.62 1.85 -1.43
C CYS A 138 14.41 2.49 -0.73
N SER A 139 13.81 3.50 -1.36
CA SER A 139 12.50 4.03 -0.96
C SER A 139 11.43 3.59 -1.95
N MET A 140 10.20 3.36 -1.48
CA MET A 140 9.07 3.09 -2.38
C MET A 140 8.76 4.29 -3.28
N ALA A 141 9.07 5.52 -2.86
CA ALA A 141 8.92 6.73 -3.67
C ALA A 141 9.82 6.73 -4.92
N ASP A 142 10.93 5.99 -4.87
CA ASP A 142 11.89 5.86 -5.96
C ASP A 142 11.60 4.65 -6.88
N HIS A 143 10.47 3.95 -6.66
CA HIS A 143 10.04 2.83 -7.50
C HIS A 143 9.45 3.34 -8.82
N ILE A 144 9.99 2.89 -9.95
CA ILE A 144 9.51 3.27 -11.29
C ILE A 144 8.37 2.34 -11.68
N SER A 145 7.15 2.87 -11.64
CA SER A 145 5.96 2.24 -12.21
C SER A 145 5.36 3.11 -13.33
N PRO A 146 4.61 2.52 -14.28
CA PRO A 146 3.92 3.28 -15.33
C PRO A 146 2.84 4.23 -14.79
N LEU A 147 2.40 4.07 -13.54
CA LEU A 147 1.46 4.97 -12.88
C LEU A 147 2.14 6.06 -12.04
N VAL A 148 3.45 5.93 -11.72
CA VAL A 148 4.27 6.87 -10.92
C VAL A 148 4.72 8.11 -11.72
N GLN A 149 3.98 8.48 -12.77
CA GLN A 149 4.37 9.55 -13.70
C GLN A 149 3.46 10.79 -13.68
N LYS A 150 2.60 10.93 -12.67
CA LYS A 150 1.99 12.22 -12.38
C LYS A 150 2.41 12.60 -10.96
N ASN A 151 3.22 13.65 -10.81
CA ASN A 151 3.33 14.32 -9.53
C ASN A 151 1.92 14.81 -9.16
N THR A 152 1.18 13.99 -8.42
CA THR A 152 -0.17 14.32 -8.03
C THR A 152 -0.03 15.29 -6.88
N HIS A 153 -0.15 16.59 -7.19
CA HIS A 153 -0.34 17.58 -6.14
C HIS A 153 -1.64 17.23 -5.41
N LEU A 154 -1.62 17.29 -4.10
CA LEU A 154 -2.78 17.04 -3.26
C LEU A 154 -3.14 18.31 -2.53
N GLY A 155 -4.44 18.61 -2.52
CA GLY A 155 -4.98 19.67 -1.70
C GLY A 155 -5.58 19.03 -0.46
N ALA A 156 -5.10 19.38 0.73
CA ALA A 156 -5.85 19.10 1.95
C ALA A 156 -6.40 20.39 2.53
N LYS A 157 -7.61 20.27 3.08
CA LYS A 157 -8.19 21.29 3.92
C LYS A 157 -7.92 20.89 5.37
N ASN A 158 -7.04 21.61 6.05
CA ASN A 158 -6.89 21.47 7.49
C ASN A 158 -8.14 22.11 8.15
N PRO A 159 -8.92 21.39 8.98
CA PRO A 159 -10.08 21.98 9.64
C PRO A 159 -9.72 23.12 10.62
N HIS A 160 -8.45 23.25 11.00
CA HIS A 160 -7.89 24.29 11.86
C HIS A 160 -7.12 25.40 11.09
N VAL A 161 -6.98 25.28 9.77
CA VAL A 161 -6.36 26.33 8.93
C VAL A 161 -7.29 26.59 7.74
N GLU A 162 -7.84 27.80 7.64
CA GLU A 162 -8.82 28.16 6.61
C GLU A 162 -8.27 28.06 5.16
N ALA A 163 -6.94 28.05 5.00
CA ALA A 163 -6.28 27.94 3.70
C ALA A 163 -6.03 26.46 3.30
N ARG A 164 -6.43 26.10 2.06
CA ARG A 164 -5.93 24.88 1.41
C ARG A 164 -4.42 25.01 1.26
N LYS A 165 -3.68 24.05 1.80
CA LYS A 165 -2.26 23.89 1.51
C LYS A 165 -2.12 22.76 0.51
N ASP A 166 -1.49 23.05 -0.61
CA ASP A 166 -1.12 22.04 -1.59
C ASP A 166 0.22 21.42 -1.17
N PHE A 167 0.30 20.10 -1.21
CA PHE A 167 1.52 19.34 -0.93
C PHE A 167 1.55 18.11 -1.82
N SER A 168 2.67 17.39 -1.82
CA SER A 168 2.83 16.17 -2.61
C SER A 168 2.91 14.97 -1.67
N LEU A 169 2.18 13.90 -2.00
CA LEU A 169 2.36 12.57 -1.41
C LEU A 169 2.82 11.60 -2.50
N PRO A 170 3.44 10.47 -2.13
CA PRO A 170 3.65 9.38 -3.08
C PRO A 170 2.32 8.89 -3.66
N ASP A 171 2.29 8.60 -4.96
CA ASP A 171 1.06 8.19 -5.68
C ASP A 171 0.35 6.97 -5.08
N TYR A 172 1.09 6.10 -4.39
CA TYR A 172 0.49 4.97 -3.70
C TYR A 172 -0.38 5.41 -2.52
N LEU A 173 0.05 6.40 -1.73
CA LEU A 173 -0.77 6.98 -0.65
C LEU A 173 -1.90 7.82 -1.20
N VAL A 174 -1.66 8.59 -2.28
CA VAL A 174 -2.68 9.33 -3.03
C VAL A 174 -3.86 8.41 -3.34
N ASN A 175 -3.59 7.25 -3.92
CA ASN A 175 -4.63 6.29 -4.30
C ASN A 175 -5.40 5.69 -3.12
N ILE A 176 -4.80 5.65 -1.93
CA ILE A 176 -5.43 5.13 -0.71
C ILE A 176 -6.29 6.20 -0.02
N LEU A 177 -5.85 7.46 -0.04
CA LEU A 177 -6.40 8.53 0.78
C LEU A 177 -7.40 9.45 0.05
N ILE A 178 -7.59 9.23 -1.25
CA ILE A 178 -8.53 9.99 -2.09
C ILE A 178 -9.74 9.13 -2.42
N CYS A 179 -10.90 9.78 -2.49
CA CYS A 179 -12.13 9.13 -2.92
C CYS A 179 -12.00 8.67 -4.39
N PRO A 180 -12.19 7.36 -4.68
CA PRO A 180 -12.11 6.84 -6.04
C PRO A 180 -13.03 7.55 -7.03
N LEU A 181 -14.26 7.88 -6.61
CA LEU A 181 -15.25 8.57 -7.44
C LEU A 181 -14.82 10.00 -7.78
N THR A 182 -14.23 10.72 -6.81
CA THR A 182 -13.72 12.07 -7.05
C THR A 182 -12.54 12.07 -8.01
N LYS A 183 -11.68 11.07 -7.90
CA LYS A 183 -10.56 10.89 -8.83
C LYS A 183 -11.05 10.62 -10.25
N GLU A 184 -12.01 9.71 -10.41
CA GLU A 184 -12.64 9.40 -11.70
C GLU A 184 -13.22 10.66 -12.35
N ASP A 185 -14.03 11.43 -11.61
CA ASP A 185 -14.67 12.65 -12.15
C ASP A 185 -13.64 13.67 -12.64
N ILE A 186 -12.53 13.84 -11.91
CA ILE A 186 -11.44 14.75 -12.27
C ILE A 186 -10.71 14.25 -13.53
N GLU A 187 -10.44 12.95 -13.61
CA GLU A 187 -9.80 12.32 -14.77
C GLU A 187 -10.68 12.43 -16.03
N THR A 188 -11.97 12.14 -15.93
CA THR A 188 -12.95 12.26 -17.03
C THR A 188 -13.10 13.71 -17.49
N ALA A 189 -13.09 14.67 -16.56
CA ALA A 189 -13.19 16.09 -16.87
C ALA A 189 -11.88 16.69 -17.42
N GLY A 190 -10.78 15.93 -17.45
CA GLY A 190 -9.48 16.41 -17.90
C GLY A 190 -8.92 17.54 -17.02
N LEU A 191 -9.41 17.66 -15.79
CA LEU A 191 -9.02 18.73 -14.87
C LEU A 191 -7.60 18.44 -14.36
N GLN A 192 -6.69 19.37 -14.61
CA GLN A 192 -5.35 19.35 -14.03
C GLN A 192 -5.35 20.17 -12.74
N GLY A 193 -4.92 19.58 -11.63
CA GLY A 193 -4.87 20.28 -10.35
C GLY A 193 -4.71 19.33 -9.17
N ALA A 194 -4.75 19.92 -7.98
CA ALA A 194 -4.54 19.18 -6.75
C ALA A 194 -5.77 18.32 -6.41
N LEU A 195 -5.57 17.02 -6.11
CA LEU A 195 -6.68 16.14 -5.73
C LEU A 195 -7.02 16.30 -4.24
N PRO A 196 -8.31 16.38 -3.86
CA PRO A 196 -8.69 16.51 -2.45
C PRO A 196 -8.57 15.18 -1.70
N LEU A 197 -7.91 15.20 -0.54
CA LEU A 197 -8.00 14.08 0.42
C LEU A 197 -9.42 13.95 0.99
N MET A 198 -9.79 12.71 1.36
CA MET A 198 -11.10 12.46 2.00
C MET A 198 -11.20 13.12 3.37
N THR A 199 -12.33 13.76 3.63
CA THR A 199 -12.64 14.44 4.91
C THR A 199 -13.56 13.61 5.80
N HIS A 200 -14.50 12.88 5.18
CA HIS A 200 -15.39 11.93 5.83
C HIS A 200 -15.28 10.57 5.12
N PRO A 201 -14.15 9.87 5.29
CA PRO A 201 -13.97 8.55 4.69
C PRO A 201 -14.99 7.56 5.27
N VAL A 202 -15.72 6.86 4.40
CA VAL A 202 -16.68 5.80 4.74
C VAL A 202 -16.37 4.54 3.92
N VAL A 203 -16.46 3.37 4.54
CA VAL A 203 -16.32 2.08 3.86
C VAL A 203 -17.69 1.64 3.34
N LEU A 204 -17.81 1.42 2.02
CA LEU A 204 -19.00 0.87 1.41
C LEU A 204 -19.06 -0.64 1.67
N LYS A 205 -20.22 -1.15 2.11
CA LYS A 205 -20.33 -2.56 2.51
C LYS A 205 -20.18 -3.55 1.35
N ASP A 206 -20.58 -3.12 0.14
CA ASP A 206 -20.63 -3.98 -1.04
C ASP A 206 -19.24 -4.36 -1.57
N ASP A 207 -18.25 -3.49 -1.40
CA ASP A 207 -16.90 -3.69 -1.95
C ASP A 207 -15.76 -3.47 -0.95
N GLY A 208 -16.03 -3.01 0.28
CA GLY A 208 -15.00 -2.80 1.30
C GLY A 208 -14.08 -1.59 1.02
N LYS A 209 -14.39 -0.77 0.02
CA LYS A 209 -13.59 0.40 -0.35
C LYS A 209 -14.01 1.64 0.39
N THR A 210 -13.07 2.55 0.56
CA THR A 210 -13.31 3.83 1.22
C THR A 210 -13.60 4.95 0.23
N TYR A 211 -14.65 5.72 0.52
CA TYR A 211 -15.13 6.85 -0.27
C TYR A 211 -15.30 8.09 0.59
N GLU A 212 -15.32 9.28 -0.04
CA GLU A 212 -15.85 10.48 0.61
C GLU A 212 -17.37 10.35 0.72
N ARG A 213 -17.90 10.41 1.94
CA ARG A 213 -19.32 10.15 2.24
C ARG A 213 -20.27 10.95 1.36
N ASP A 214 -20.06 12.25 1.27
CA ASP A 214 -20.98 13.15 0.57
C ASP A 214 -20.99 12.86 -0.95
N VAL A 215 -19.84 12.44 -1.51
CA VAL A 215 -19.70 12.05 -2.92
C VAL A 215 -20.38 10.71 -3.19
N LEU A 216 -20.16 9.72 -2.31
CA LEU A 216 -20.78 8.40 -2.42
C LEU A 216 -22.31 8.49 -2.36
N VAL A 217 -22.84 9.21 -1.36
CA VAL A 217 -24.29 9.40 -1.18
C VAL A 217 -24.90 10.13 -2.38
N ALA A 218 -24.25 11.17 -2.89
CA ALA A 218 -24.73 11.87 -4.09
C ALA A 218 -24.80 10.94 -5.31
N ARG A 219 -23.74 10.15 -5.55
CA ARG A 219 -23.66 9.23 -6.71
C ARG A 219 -24.76 8.16 -6.67
N TYR A 220 -25.02 7.56 -5.52
CA TYR A 220 -26.09 6.56 -5.40
C TYR A 220 -27.48 7.16 -5.46
N LYS A 221 -27.64 8.39 -4.97
CA LYS A 221 -28.91 9.12 -5.08
C LYS A 221 -29.30 9.38 -6.53
N GLU A 222 -28.33 9.63 -7.43
CA GLU A 222 -28.58 9.73 -8.87
C GLU A 222 -29.14 8.44 -9.49
N LEU A 223 -28.84 7.29 -8.87
CA LEU A 223 -29.38 5.98 -9.25
C LEU A 223 -30.71 5.65 -8.56
N GLY A 224 -31.27 6.58 -7.77
CA GLY A 224 -32.48 6.37 -6.99
C GLY A 224 -32.29 5.49 -5.76
N ILE A 225 -31.06 5.40 -5.25
CA ILE A 225 -30.71 4.60 -4.06
C ILE A 225 -30.34 5.55 -2.91
N ASP A 226 -31.12 5.51 -1.83
CA ASP A 226 -30.82 6.25 -0.61
C ASP A 226 -29.92 5.41 0.30
N LEU A 227 -28.65 5.78 0.39
CA LEU A 227 -27.69 5.11 1.27
C LEU A 227 -27.82 5.59 2.72
N GLU A 228 -27.80 4.64 3.63
CA GLU A 228 -27.89 4.83 5.08
C GLU A 228 -26.63 4.30 5.80
N GLU A 229 -26.09 5.08 6.74
CA GLU A 229 -24.99 4.68 7.61
C GLU A 229 -25.40 3.49 8.49
N GLY A 230 -24.49 2.54 8.71
CA GLY A 230 -24.79 1.30 9.45
C GLY A 230 -25.46 0.22 8.59
N ALA A 231 -26.31 0.62 7.65
CA ALA A 231 -26.98 -0.30 6.74
C ALA A 231 -26.16 -0.55 5.47
N HIS A 232 -25.57 0.49 4.87
CA HIS A 232 -24.93 0.45 3.55
C HIS A 232 -23.46 0.87 3.55
N TYR A 233 -23.02 1.64 4.54
CA TYR A 233 -21.63 2.04 4.72
C TYR A 233 -21.32 2.29 6.20
N TYR A 234 -20.04 2.27 6.56
CA TYR A 234 -19.54 2.55 7.92
C TYR A 234 -18.54 3.71 7.92
N ASN A 235 -18.55 4.55 8.94
CA ASN A 235 -17.55 5.60 9.11
C ASN A 235 -16.16 5.01 9.34
N ASN A 236 -15.14 5.42 8.58
CA ASN A 236 -13.77 4.91 8.75
C ASN A 236 -12.97 5.83 9.69
N PHE A 237 -13.11 5.62 11.00
CA PHE A 237 -12.48 6.52 11.99
C PHE A 237 -10.95 6.49 11.95
N VAL A 238 -10.36 5.31 11.75
CA VAL A 238 -8.91 5.14 11.68
C VAL A 238 -8.33 5.89 10.49
N LEU A 239 -8.86 5.65 9.28
CA LEU A 239 -8.37 6.36 8.08
C LEU A 239 -8.63 7.87 8.16
N ARG A 240 -9.73 8.30 8.79
CA ARG A 240 -10.00 9.71 9.04
C ARG A 240 -8.93 10.35 9.94
N SER A 241 -8.46 9.63 10.95
CA SER A 241 -7.42 10.12 11.86
C SER A 241 -6.08 10.24 11.13
N ILE A 242 -5.68 9.20 10.41
CA ILE A 242 -4.52 9.18 9.50
C ILE A 242 -4.54 10.39 8.56
N ILE A 243 -5.65 10.62 7.86
CA ILE A 243 -5.77 11.73 6.89
C ILE A 243 -5.66 13.09 7.60
N ARG A 244 -6.16 13.23 8.83
CA ARG A 244 -6.07 14.49 9.59
C ARG A 244 -4.66 14.81 10.07
N SER A 245 -3.82 13.80 10.26
CA SER A 245 -2.44 13.98 10.71
C SER A 245 -1.54 14.53 9.59
N ILE A 246 -1.84 14.23 8.33
CA ILE A 246 -1.03 14.61 7.16
C ILE A 246 -0.92 16.15 6.91
N PRO A 247 -1.98 16.97 7.01
CA PRO A 247 -1.92 18.41 6.70
C PRO A 247 -1.25 19.28 7.79
N THR A 248 -0.82 18.70 8.91
CA THR A 248 -0.11 19.40 9.99
C THR A 248 1.40 19.56 9.73
N LEU A 249 1.85 19.14 8.55
CA LEU A 249 3.25 19.08 8.15
C LEU A 249 3.57 20.26 7.22
N GLU A 250 4.41 21.19 7.69
CA GLU A 250 4.78 22.43 6.96
C GLU A 250 5.91 22.25 5.94
N THR A 251 6.43 21.03 5.74
CA THR A 251 7.68 20.80 5.00
C THR A 251 7.50 20.12 3.64
N SER A 252 8.45 20.44 2.75
CA SER A 252 8.54 19.95 1.37
C SER A 252 9.00 18.48 1.32
N PRO A 253 8.80 17.78 0.18
CA PRO A 253 8.79 16.31 0.03
C PRO A 253 10.12 15.56 0.22
N THR A 254 11.16 16.15 0.81
CA THR A 254 12.42 15.44 1.12
C THR A 254 12.30 14.54 2.36
N GLU A 255 11.24 14.72 3.15
CA GLU A 255 11.07 14.11 4.48
C GLU A 255 9.76 13.34 4.59
N TYR A 256 9.40 12.50 3.61
CA TYR A 256 8.24 11.61 3.73
C TYR A 256 8.28 10.77 5.03
N SER A 257 9.48 10.40 5.49
CA SER A 257 9.68 9.76 6.80
C SER A 257 9.18 10.60 7.99
N GLU A 258 9.17 11.93 7.89
CA GLU A 258 8.65 12.82 8.94
C GLU A 258 7.14 12.99 8.90
N ILE A 259 6.51 12.86 7.72
CA ILE A 259 5.05 12.75 7.62
C ILE A 259 4.59 11.54 8.43
N PHE A 260 5.33 10.43 8.31
CA PHE A 260 4.98 9.17 8.94
C PHE A 260 5.22 9.17 10.46
N LYS A 261 6.30 9.78 10.95
CA LYS A 261 6.58 9.92 12.40
C LYS A 261 5.53 10.71 13.19
N LYS A 262 4.63 11.44 12.53
CA LYS A 262 3.57 12.23 13.18
C LYS A 262 2.23 11.52 13.23
N ILE A 263 2.06 10.41 12.52
CA ILE A 263 0.90 9.56 12.72
C ILE A 263 1.17 8.79 14.00
N ASP A 264 0.22 8.85 14.93
CA ASP A 264 0.32 8.11 16.17
C ASP A 264 0.34 6.61 15.84
N GLU A 265 1.40 5.90 16.22
CA GLU A 265 1.52 4.46 15.95
C GLU A 265 0.33 3.69 16.57
N ASP A 266 -0.23 4.19 17.68
CA ASP A 266 -1.42 3.61 18.31
C ASP A 266 -2.65 3.63 17.39
N GLU A 267 -2.74 4.57 16.43
CA GLU A 267 -3.79 4.59 15.40
C GLU A 267 -3.61 3.50 14.34
N LEU A 268 -2.41 2.96 14.18
CA LEU A 268 -2.08 1.89 13.23
C LEU A 268 -2.12 0.50 13.85
N MET A 269 -2.45 0.42 15.14
CA MET A 269 -2.56 -0.82 15.89
C MET A 269 -4.01 -1.27 16.04
N ASP A 270 -4.21 -2.57 15.99
CA ASP A 270 -5.42 -3.26 16.38
C ASP A 270 -5.70 -3.06 17.87
N ALA A 271 -6.90 -2.58 18.19
CA ALA A 271 -7.29 -2.26 19.56
C ALA A 271 -7.49 -3.49 20.49
N ILE A 272 -7.66 -4.68 19.93
CA ILE A 272 -7.78 -5.96 20.66
C ILE A 272 -6.40 -6.58 20.89
N THR A 273 -5.55 -6.63 19.87
CA THR A 273 -4.25 -7.31 19.97
C THR A 273 -3.10 -6.40 20.35
N HIS A 274 -3.27 -5.08 20.25
CA HIS A 274 -2.20 -4.09 20.37
C HIS A 274 -1.02 -4.41 19.45
N ASP A 275 -1.36 -4.84 18.23
CA ASP A 275 -0.42 -5.26 17.20
C ASP A 275 -0.90 -4.72 15.86
N ASN A 276 -0.10 -4.83 14.83
CA ASN A 276 -0.51 -4.35 13.52
C ASN A 276 -1.71 -5.13 12.96
N PHE A 277 -2.54 -4.43 12.18
CA PHE A 277 -3.69 -5.05 11.52
C PHE A 277 -3.28 -6.23 10.62
N GLU A 278 -3.95 -7.37 10.80
CA GLU A 278 -3.88 -8.52 9.91
C GLU A 278 -5.27 -8.78 9.31
N GLU A 279 -5.38 -8.63 7.97
CA GLU A 279 -6.68 -8.64 7.27
C GLU A 279 -7.66 -7.65 7.90
N ALA A 280 -7.38 -6.34 7.80
CA ALA A 280 -8.17 -5.29 8.41
C ALA A 280 -9.65 -5.37 8.00
N VAL A 281 -10.53 -5.41 9.00
CA VAL A 281 -11.97 -5.32 8.87
C VAL A 281 -12.50 -4.16 9.69
N ILE A 282 -13.63 -3.60 9.27
CA ILE A 282 -14.35 -2.53 9.96
C ILE A 282 -15.69 -3.04 10.45
N SER A 283 -16.11 -2.58 11.63
CA SER A 283 -17.42 -2.91 12.21
C SER A 283 -18.44 -1.78 12.01
N PRO A 284 -19.74 -1.99 12.31
CA PRO A 284 -20.76 -0.95 12.25
C PRO A 284 -20.47 0.29 13.10
N SER A 285 -19.65 0.16 14.14
CA SER A 285 -19.25 1.29 14.99
C SER A 285 -18.22 2.19 14.31
N GLY A 286 -17.62 1.77 13.20
CA GLY A 286 -16.59 2.51 12.47
C GLY A 286 -15.15 2.29 12.94
N PHE A 287 -14.95 1.41 13.93
CA PHE A 287 -13.62 0.97 14.37
C PHE A 287 -13.14 -0.19 13.52
N SER A 288 -11.81 -0.27 13.32
CA SER A 288 -11.16 -1.33 12.57
C SER A 288 -10.48 -2.33 13.49
N PHE A 289 -10.38 -3.58 13.05
CA PHE A 289 -9.78 -4.70 13.76
C PHE A 289 -9.12 -5.67 12.76
N SER A 290 -8.18 -6.47 13.23
CA SER A 290 -7.68 -7.66 12.54
C SER A 290 -8.78 -8.70 12.56
N LYS A 291 -9.13 -9.23 11.39
CA LYS A 291 -10.25 -10.15 11.20
C LYS A 291 -10.22 -11.32 12.16
N LYS A 292 -9.04 -11.93 12.36
CA LYS A 292 -8.88 -13.07 13.26
C LYS A 292 -9.21 -12.69 14.70
N ALA A 293 -8.64 -11.59 15.20
CA ALA A 293 -8.81 -11.14 16.58
C ALA A 293 -10.26 -10.81 16.90
N ILE A 294 -10.94 -10.03 16.05
CA ILE A 294 -12.35 -9.69 16.27
C ILE A 294 -13.27 -10.91 16.13
N THR A 295 -12.95 -11.83 15.23
CA THR A 295 -13.71 -13.08 15.08
C THR A 295 -13.58 -13.96 16.32
N GLU A 296 -12.38 -14.11 16.86
CA GLU A 296 -12.13 -14.83 18.12
C GLU A 296 -12.83 -14.17 19.31
N TYR A 297 -12.83 -12.84 19.37
CA TYR A 297 -13.59 -12.08 20.36
C TYR A 297 -15.09 -12.36 20.30
N ILE A 298 -15.68 -12.34 19.10
CA ILE A 298 -17.08 -12.67 18.86
C ILE A 298 -17.36 -14.13 19.28
N ASP A 299 -16.53 -15.07 18.83
CA ASP A 299 -16.67 -16.50 19.11
C ASP A 299 -16.55 -16.85 20.59
N ALA A 300 -15.71 -16.13 21.35
CA ALA A 300 -15.56 -16.33 22.79
C ALA A 300 -16.85 -16.05 23.57
N LYS A 301 -17.84 -15.38 22.98
CA LYS A 301 -19.16 -15.12 23.58
C LYS A 301 -20.24 -16.09 23.10
N LYS A 302 -19.89 -17.09 22.30
CA LYS A 302 -20.84 -18.07 21.78
C LYS A 302 -21.47 -18.90 22.89
N THR A 303 -22.77 -18.72 23.09
CA THR A 303 -23.59 -19.56 23.96
C THR A 303 -24.53 -20.41 23.10
N GLY A 304 -24.19 -21.68 22.90
CA GLY A 304 -25.00 -22.63 22.12
C GLY A 304 -24.68 -22.63 20.62
N LEU A 305 -25.70 -22.90 19.78
CA LEU A 305 -25.53 -23.14 18.34
C LEU A 305 -25.69 -21.87 17.47
N MET A 306 -26.26 -20.79 18.01
CA MET A 306 -26.44 -19.55 17.26
C MET A 306 -25.10 -18.80 17.12
N GLU A 307 -24.91 -18.10 16.01
CA GLU A 307 -23.80 -17.15 15.88
C GLU A 307 -23.99 -16.02 16.93
N PRO A 308 -22.96 -15.72 17.72
CA PRO A 308 -23.07 -14.70 18.75
C PRO A 308 -23.13 -13.30 18.14
N VAL A 309 -23.99 -12.48 18.72
CA VAL A 309 -24.00 -11.03 18.53
C VAL A 309 -23.53 -10.43 19.86
N VAL A 310 -22.50 -9.60 19.79
CA VAL A 310 -21.76 -9.08 20.95
C VAL A 310 -21.67 -7.57 20.88
N SER A 311 -21.40 -6.92 22.00
CA SER A 311 -21.02 -5.51 22.00
C SER A 311 -19.66 -5.32 21.32
N ASP A 312 -19.55 -4.30 20.47
CA ASP A 312 -18.30 -3.88 19.86
C ASP A 312 -17.27 -3.53 20.96
N PRO A 313 -16.01 -4.00 20.85
CA PRO A 313 -14.98 -3.74 21.85
C PRO A 313 -14.72 -2.26 22.15
N MET A 314 -14.85 -1.40 21.13
CA MET A 314 -14.55 0.03 21.19
C MET A 314 -15.81 0.89 21.32
N SER A 315 -16.98 0.33 20.98
CA SER A 315 -18.28 1.01 21.12
C SER A 315 -19.34 0.08 21.71
N PRO A 316 -19.39 -0.08 23.04
CA PRO A 316 -20.22 -1.11 23.69
C PRO A 316 -21.73 -1.03 23.39
N ASP A 317 -22.20 0.13 22.96
CA ASP A 317 -23.59 0.40 22.56
C ASP A 317 -23.95 -0.15 21.17
N VAL A 318 -22.95 -0.55 20.37
CA VAL A 318 -23.13 -1.13 19.04
C VAL A 318 -23.01 -2.64 19.11
N ALA A 319 -24.05 -3.34 18.66
CA ALA A 319 -24.06 -4.79 18.55
C ALA A 319 -23.46 -5.23 17.21
N ILE A 320 -22.59 -6.25 17.24
CA ILE A 320 -21.87 -6.77 16.08
C ILE A 320 -21.89 -8.29 16.05
N GLY A 321 -22.02 -8.86 14.86
CA GLY A 321 -21.71 -10.26 14.55
C GLY A 321 -20.69 -10.36 13.41
N LYS A 322 -20.25 -11.57 13.06
CA LYS A 322 -19.24 -11.78 12.01
C LYS A 322 -19.66 -11.26 10.64
N MET A 323 -20.95 -11.32 10.33
CA MET A 323 -21.52 -10.84 9.06
C MET A 323 -21.56 -9.32 8.96
N ASP A 324 -21.40 -8.61 10.08
CA ASP A 324 -21.33 -7.16 10.12
C ASP A 324 -19.90 -6.64 9.91
N LEU A 325 -18.91 -7.53 9.88
CA LEU A 325 -17.51 -7.20 9.65
C LEU A 325 -17.22 -7.14 8.16
N ILE A 326 -16.61 -6.05 7.72
CA ILE A 326 -16.39 -5.78 6.30
C ILE A 326 -14.92 -5.51 6.06
N PRO A 327 -14.32 -6.02 4.97
CA PRO A 327 -12.96 -5.64 4.61
C PRO A 327 -12.78 -4.12 4.61
N ASN A 328 -11.71 -3.63 5.23
CA ASN A 328 -11.33 -2.22 5.17
C ASN A 328 -10.12 -2.10 4.23
N GLU A 329 -10.37 -2.17 2.92
CA GLU A 329 -9.31 -2.32 1.91
C GLU A 329 -8.30 -1.18 1.97
N ASN A 330 -8.76 0.07 2.07
CA ASN A 330 -7.87 1.23 2.12
C ASN A 330 -7.00 1.25 3.38
N LEU A 331 -7.53 0.87 4.54
CA LEU A 331 -6.72 0.78 5.76
C LEU A 331 -5.70 -0.35 5.68
N GLU A 332 -6.12 -1.53 5.20
CA GLU A 332 -5.22 -2.66 4.97
C GLU A 332 -4.07 -2.25 4.05
N LEU A 333 -4.36 -1.58 2.94
CA LEU A 333 -3.36 -1.09 2.01
C LEU A 333 -2.46 -0.02 2.64
N PHE A 334 -3.03 0.89 3.42
CA PHE A 334 -2.27 1.93 4.11
C PHE A 334 -1.26 1.32 5.09
N VAL A 335 -1.75 0.47 5.98
CA VAL A 335 -0.97 -0.21 7.02
C VAL A 335 0.07 -1.10 6.38
N ARG A 336 -0.29 -1.89 5.36
CA ARG A 336 0.67 -2.71 4.62
C ARG A 336 1.80 -1.86 4.08
N LEU A 337 1.52 -0.78 3.37
CA LEU A 337 2.54 0.08 2.78
C LEU A 337 3.26 0.97 3.80
N TRP A 338 2.87 0.92 5.08
CA TRP A 338 3.49 1.70 6.13
C TRP A 338 4.91 1.20 6.43
N PRO A 339 5.93 2.06 6.40
CA PRO A 339 7.32 1.66 6.64
C PRO A 339 7.55 0.91 7.97
N GLU A 340 6.87 1.29 9.06
CA GLU A 340 7.03 0.65 10.38
C GLU A 340 6.24 -0.66 10.51
N PHE A 341 5.10 -0.79 9.82
CA PHE A 341 4.36 -2.05 9.75
C PHE A 341 5.28 -3.16 9.23
N TYR A 342 6.03 -2.87 8.17
CA TYR A 342 7.01 -3.81 7.62
C TYR A 342 8.16 -4.15 8.58
N ASN A 343 8.51 -3.26 9.50
CA ASN A 343 9.55 -3.53 10.51
C ASN A 343 9.01 -4.43 11.63
N SER A 344 7.73 -4.30 11.99
CA SER A 344 7.09 -5.11 13.04
C SER A 344 6.96 -6.61 12.68
N ILE A 345 6.72 -6.94 11.40
CA ILE A 345 6.48 -8.31 10.94
C ILE A 345 7.70 -9.21 11.18
N ASP A 346 8.91 -8.66 11.13
CA ASP A 346 10.16 -9.40 11.38
C ASP A 346 10.35 -9.76 12.86
N SER A 347 9.82 -8.96 13.79
CA SER A 347 10.00 -9.23 15.22
C SER A 347 9.27 -10.48 15.72
N LYS A 348 8.33 -11.01 14.91
CA LYS A 348 7.64 -12.28 15.17
C LYS A 348 8.31 -13.51 14.53
N VAL A 349 9.33 -13.32 13.70
CA VAL A 349 10.12 -14.40 13.11
C VAL A 349 11.43 -14.54 13.88
N GLU A 350 11.34 -14.72 15.21
CA GLU A 350 12.44 -15.36 15.93
C GLU A 350 12.48 -16.83 15.51
N LEU A 351 13.53 -17.16 14.75
CA LEU A 351 13.93 -18.51 14.38
C LEU A 351 13.87 -19.42 15.62
N LYS A 352 12.92 -20.35 15.63
CA LYS A 352 13.02 -21.58 16.43
C LYS A 352 13.72 -22.67 15.63
#